data_AF-A0A1F3WTR0-F1
#
_entry.id   AF-A0A1F3WTR0-F1
#
_cell.length_a   1.000
_cell.length_b   1.000
_cell.length_c   1.000
_cell.angle_alpha   90.00
_cell.angle_beta   90.00
_cell.angle_gamma   90.00
#
_symmetry.space_group_name_H-M   'P 1'
#
loop_
_entity.id
_entity.type
_entity.pdbx_description
1 polymer ?
#
loop_
_entity_poly.entity_id
_entity_poly.type
_entity_poly.pdbx_seq_one_letter_code
_entity_poly.pdbx_strand_id
1 'polypeptide(L)'
;MKYVLFLLAFSLSQSLTAQGNLQFNQVIVFTMDGSTPQPFTVPANKVWKIESAGSGYYSSTVYMRDASANILALLYTSDANYRVNLPYWLPSGFAGDFYRIGNIPSGPKSTVSIIEFNIVP
;
A
#
# COMPACT_ATOMS: atom_id res chain seq x y z
N MET A 1 -10.37 -26.81 41.54
CA MET A 1 -9.18 -25.92 41.51
C MET A 1 -8.12 -26.40 40.51
N LYS A 2 -7.74 -27.69 40.50
CA LYS A 2 -6.82 -28.32 39.52
C LYS A 2 -7.03 -27.89 38.05
N TYR A 3 -8.27 -27.95 37.56
CA TYR A 3 -8.58 -27.66 36.16
C TYR A 3 -8.63 -26.16 35.86
N VAL A 4 -8.84 -25.32 36.87
CA VAL A 4 -8.91 -23.86 36.73
C VAL A 4 -7.52 -23.29 36.44
N LEU A 5 -6.49 -23.73 37.17
CA LEU A 5 -5.11 -23.33 36.90
C LEU A 5 -4.66 -23.76 35.49
N PHE A 6 -5.06 -24.96 35.06
CA PHE A 6 -4.73 -25.47 33.73
C PHE A 6 -5.38 -24.65 32.61
N LEU A 7 -6.66 -24.30 32.75
CA LEU A 7 -7.36 -23.44 31.80
C LEU A 7 -6.77 -22.03 31.74
N LEU A 8 -6.36 -21.48 32.89
CA LEU A 8 -5.73 -20.17 32.95
C LEU A 8 -4.36 -20.19 32.24
N ALA A 9 -3.52 -21.17 32.53
CA ALA A 9 -2.21 -21.35 31.88
C ALA A 9 -2.34 -21.57 30.35
N PHE A 10 -3.36 -22.32 29.91
CA PHE A 10 -3.65 -22.51 28.50
C PHE A 10 -4.07 -21.20 27.81
N SER A 11 -4.92 -20.38 28.43
CA SER A 11 -5.31 -19.07 27.87
C SER A 11 -4.13 -18.08 27.78
N LEU A 12 -3.26 -18.06 28.78
CA LEU A 12 -2.04 -17.22 28.79
C LEU A 12 -0.99 -17.68 27.77
N SER A 13 -0.94 -18.98 27.44
CA SER A 13 -0.03 -19.49 26.42
C SER A 13 -0.37 -19.01 25.00
N GLN A 14 -1.65 -18.74 24.70
CA GLN A 14 -2.06 -18.23 23.38
C GLN A 14 -1.73 -16.74 23.18
N SER A 15 -1.56 -15.98 24.27
CA SER A 15 -1.09 -14.58 24.19
C SER A 15 0.42 -14.44 24.01
N LEU A 16 1.20 -15.51 24.22
CA LEU A 16 2.66 -15.48 24.09
C LEU A 16 3.14 -15.80 22.66
N THR A 17 2.21 -16.17 21.76
CA THR A 17 2.48 -16.43 20.34
C THR A 17 1.94 -15.33 19.41
N ALA A 18 1.53 -14.17 19.95
CA ALA A 18 1.28 -12.99 19.12
C ALA A 18 2.62 -12.45 18.63
N GLN A 19 3.13 -13.06 17.57
CA GLN A 19 4.29 -12.60 16.84
C GLN A 19 3.77 -11.59 15.82
N GLY A 20 3.97 -10.28 16.03
CA GLY A 20 4.10 -9.29 14.95
C GLY A 20 3.10 -9.36 13.80
N ASN A 21 1.81 -9.61 14.06
CA ASN A 21 0.85 -9.88 13.00
C ASN A 21 0.28 -8.58 12.42
N LEU A 22 0.06 -8.60 11.10
CA LEU A 22 -0.62 -7.52 10.41
C LEU A 22 -2.13 -7.66 10.58
N GLN A 23 -2.76 -6.67 11.24
CA GLN A 23 -4.21 -6.60 11.35
C GLN A 23 -4.73 -5.60 10.31
N PHE A 24 -5.67 -6.01 9.46
CA PHE A 24 -6.34 -5.11 8.52
C PHE A 24 -6.82 -3.84 9.24
N ASN A 25 -6.52 -2.68 8.68
CA ASN A 25 -6.99 -1.39 9.17
C ASN A 25 -8.08 -0.83 8.27
N GLN A 26 -7.72 -0.52 7.01
CA GLN A 26 -8.62 0.13 6.06
C GLN A 26 -8.14 -0.05 4.62
N VAL A 27 -9.01 0.31 3.68
CA VAL A 27 -8.65 0.51 2.27
C VAL A 27 -8.46 2.01 2.01
N ILE A 28 -7.38 2.37 1.34
CA ILE A 28 -7.06 3.74 0.94
C ILE A 28 -7.05 3.81 -0.58
N VAL A 29 -7.67 4.86 -1.14
CA VAL A 29 -7.63 5.13 -2.58
C VAL A 29 -6.97 6.49 -2.81
N PHE A 30 -5.75 6.46 -3.33
CA PHE A 30 -5.11 7.68 -3.82
C PHE A 30 -5.63 8.03 -5.20
N THR A 31 -5.85 9.32 -5.43
CA THR A 31 -6.31 9.84 -6.71
C THR A 31 -5.32 10.92 -7.19
N MET A 32 -4.88 10.79 -8.44
CA MET A 32 -3.98 11.73 -9.11
C MET A 32 -4.74 12.51 -10.18
N ASP A 33 -4.78 13.82 -9.98
CA ASP A 33 -5.44 14.79 -10.85
C ASP A 33 -4.37 15.51 -11.68
N GLY A 34 -3.78 14.79 -12.64
CA GLY A 34 -2.83 15.35 -13.59
C GLY A 34 -1.39 14.83 -13.47
N SER A 35 -0.42 15.67 -13.85
CA SER A 35 1.02 15.36 -13.78
C SER A 35 1.67 15.79 -12.46
N THR A 36 0.93 16.38 -11.53
CA THR A 36 1.51 16.73 -10.23
C THR A 36 1.71 15.44 -9.42
N PRO A 37 2.94 15.13 -8.97
CA PRO A 37 3.18 13.99 -8.10
C PRO A 37 2.35 14.09 -6.83
N GLN A 38 1.78 12.97 -6.38
CA GLN A 38 0.97 12.91 -5.17
C GLN A 38 1.81 12.28 -4.04
N PRO A 39 2.35 13.11 -3.12
CA PRO A 39 3.24 12.61 -2.07
C PRO A 39 2.47 11.82 -1.01
N PHE A 40 3.16 10.87 -0.38
CA PHE A 40 2.64 10.12 0.75
C PHE A 40 3.76 9.67 1.70
N THR A 41 3.36 9.37 2.93
CA THR A 41 4.19 8.69 3.92
C THR A 41 3.36 7.60 4.59
N VAL A 42 3.88 6.37 4.64
CA VAL A 42 3.25 5.29 5.41
C VAL A 42 3.32 5.65 6.90
N PRO A 43 2.20 5.76 7.62
CA PRO A 43 2.24 6.19 9.03
C PRO A 43 3.05 5.23 9.91
N ALA A 44 3.55 5.75 11.03
CA ALA A 44 4.23 4.93 12.03
C ALA A 44 3.30 3.79 12.52
N ASN A 45 3.88 2.61 12.73
CA ASN A 45 3.16 1.39 13.15
C ASN A 45 2.10 0.90 12.14
N LYS A 46 2.22 1.31 10.86
CA LYS A 46 1.41 0.81 9.76
C LYS A 46 2.26 0.16 8.68
N VAL A 47 1.64 -0.71 7.91
CA VAL A 47 2.20 -1.26 6.66
C VAL A 47 1.17 -1.07 5.56
N TRP A 48 1.62 -0.67 4.37
CA TRP A 48 0.75 -0.56 3.20
C TRP A 48 1.04 -1.69 2.22
N LYS A 49 -0.03 -2.24 1.65
CA LYS A 49 0.03 -3.13 0.50
C LYS A 49 -0.71 -2.48 -0.66
N ILE A 50 0.03 -2.08 -1.69
CA ILE A 50 -0.54 -1.58 -2.94
C ILE A 50 -1.07 -2.80 -3.70
N GLU A 51 -2.39 -2.86 -3.88
CA GLU A 51 -3.08 -3.97 -4.56
C GLU A 51 -3.23 -3.71 -6.05
N SER A 52 -3.53 -2.47 -6.43
CA SER A 52 -3.79 -2.10 -7.81
C SER A 52 -3.58 -0.63 -8.07
N ALA A 53 -3.33 -0.31 -9.33
CA ALA A 53 -3.45 1.04 -9.85
C ALA A 53 -4.19 1.01 -11.18
N GLY A 54 -4.82 2.11 -11.53
CA GLY A 54 -5.60 2.24 -12.75
C GLY A 54 -5.62 3.68 -13.26
N SER A 55 -6.02 3.82 -14.51
CA SER A 55 -6.19 5.13 -15.13
C SER A 55 -7.35 5.09 -16.10
N GLY A 56 -8.20 6.11 -16.04
CA GLY A 56 -9.28 6.28 -17.02
C GLY A 56 -8.80 6.77 -18.40
N TYR A 57 -7.48 6.91 -18.62
CA TYR A 57 -6.92 7.39 -19.88
C TYR A 57 -6.24 6.31 -20.71
N TYR A 58 -6.41 6.40 -22.04
CA TYR A 58 -5.88 5.49 -23.05
C TYR A 58 -4.36 5.44 -23.14
N SER A 59 -3.66 6.55 -22.84
CA SER A 59 -2.20 6.61 -22.85
C SER A 59 -1.73 7.19 -21.53
N SER A 60 -1.51 6.31 -20.54
CA SER A 60 -1.02 6.73 -19.23
C SER A 60 -0.26 5.63 -18.52
N THR A 61 0.66 6.08 -17.69
CA THR A 61 1.54 5.24 -16.89
C THR A 61 1.60 5.82 -15.48
N VAL A 62 1.49 4.96 -14.48
CA VAL A 62 1.55 5.32 -13.06
C VAL A 62 2.77 4.65 -12.45
N TYR A 63 3.61 5.46 -11.82
CA TYR A 63 4.81 5.04 -11.12
C TYR A 63 4.65 5.28 -9.62
N MET A 64 5.36 4.48 -8.84
CA MET A 64 5.74 4.81 -7.47
C MET A 64 7.19 5.27 -7.46
N ARG A 65 7.46 6.36 -6.76
CA ARG A 65 8.80 6.92 -6.62
C ARG A 65 9.18 7.06 -5.15
N ASP A 66 10.48 7.08 -4.89
CA ASP A 66 11.00 7.46 -3.57
C ASP A 66 10.94 8.99 -3.39
N ALA A 67 11.31 9.46 -2.19
CA ALA A 67 11.38 10.88 -1.87
C ALA A 67 12.40 11.68 -2.73
N SER A 68 13.30 11.01 -3.44
CA SER A 68 14.26 11.61 -4.39
C SER A 68 13.76 11.57 -5.84
N ALA A 69 12.49 11.21 -6.06
CA ALA A 69 11.86 11.04 -7.36
C ALA A 69 12.46 9.95 -8.26
N ASN A 70 13.18 8.97 -7.69
CA ASN A 70 13.61 7.78 -8.43
C ASN A 70 12.42 6.82 -8.61
N ILE A 71 12.25 6.28 -9.81
CA ILE A 71 11.20 5.28 -10.09
C ILE A 71 11.56 3.96 -9.42
N LEU A 72 10.72 3.53 -8.48
CA LEU A 72 10.86 2.24 -7.79
C LEU A 72 9.99 1.15 -8.41
N ALA A 73 8.80 1.52 -8.89
CA ALA A 73 7.84 0.57 -9.42
C ALA A 73 6.96 1.18 -10.51
N LEU A 74 6.61 0.33 -11.47
CA LEU A 74 5.55 0.56 -12.43
C LEU A 74 4.25 -0.06 -11.88
N LEU A 75 3.27 0.77 -11.53
CA LEU A 75 2.02 0.32 -10.92
C LEU A 75 0.88 0.15 -11.92
N TYR A 76 0.90 0.90 -13.02
CA TYR A 76 -0.06 0.78 -14.11
C TYR A 76 0.55 1.32 -15.41
N THR A 77 0.17 0.74 -16.54
CA THR A 77 0.46 1.25 -17.87
C THR A 77 -0.59 0.77 -18.85
N SER A 78 -0.92 1.60 -19.85
CA SER A 78 -1.72 1.16 -20.99
C SER A 78 -0.90 0.53 -22.12
N ASP A 79 0.43 0.51 -22.00
CA ASP A 79 1.33 -0.14 -22.95
C ASP A 79 1.50 -1.63 -22.62
N ALA A 80 0.99 -2.50 -23.49
CA ALA A 80 1.01 -3.94 -23.33
C ALA A 80 2.42 -4.57 -23.33
N ASN A 81 3.47 -3.84 -23.72
CA ASN A 81 4.84 -4.32 -23.71
C ASN A 81 5.47 -4.32 -22.31
N TYR A 82 4.88 -3.58 -21.37
CA TYR A 82 5.38 -3.47 -20.01
C TYR A 82 4.64 -4.42 -19.07
N ARG A 83 5.37 -4.92 -18.07
CA ARG A 83 4.79 -5.75 -17.02
C ARG A 83 4.60 -4.94 -15.75
N VAL A 84 3.38 -4.96 -15.22
CA VAL A 84 3.04 -4.44 -13.90
C VAL A 84 3.13 -5.60 -12.91
N ASN A 85 3.94 -5.44 -11.87
CA ASN A 85 4.12 -6.48 -10.85
C ASN A 85 3.49 -6.01 -9.54
N LEU A 86 2.28 -6.46 -9.26
CA LEU A 86 1.57 -6.18 -8.01
C LEU A 86 1.39 -7.49 -7.23
N PRO A 87 1.28 -7.44 -5.88
CA PRO A 87 1.25 -6.25 -5.03
C PRO A 87 2.64 -5.70 -4.68
N TYR A 88 2.69 -4.46 -4.17
CA TYR A 88 3.88 -3.89 -3.52
C TYR A 88 3.63 -3.65 -2.03
N TRP A 89 4.61 -3.98 -1.20
CA TRP A 89 4.55 -3.76 0.25
C TRP A 89 5.48 -2.63 0.66
N LEU A 90 4.94 -1.67 1.42
CA LEU A 90 5.67 -0.53 1.91
C LEU A 90 5.75 -0.56 3.44
N PRO A 91 6.96 -0.49 4.01
CA PRO A 91 7.14 -0.54 5.45
C PRO A 91 6.70 0.78 6.11
N SER A 92 6.50 0.72 7.43
CA SER A 92 6.25 1.89 8.29
C SER A 92 7.30 2.99 8.03
N GLY A 93 6.85 4.22 7.83
CA GLY A 93 7.71 5.38 7.62
C GLY A 93 8.27 5.53 6.21
N PHE A 94 7.97 4.62 5.27
CA PHE A 94 8.34 4.82 3.87
C PHE A 94 7.68 6.10 3.32
N ALA A 95 8.48 6.95 2.67
CA ALA A 95 8.03 8.20 2.06
C ALA A 95 8.36 8.22 0.56
N GLY A 96 7.39 8.67 -0.23
CA GLY A 96 7.49 8.70 -1.68
C GLY A 96 6.35 9.46 -2.32
N ASP A 97 6.14 9.22 -3.61
CA ASP A 97 4.98 9.76 -4.33
C ASP A 97 4.44 8.77 -5.36
N PHE A 98 3.17 8.97 -5.71
CA PHE A 98 2.60 8.41 -6.93
C PHE A 98 2.69 9.45 -8.04
N TYR A 99 3.25 9.04 -9.16
CA TYR A 99 3.51 9.92 -10.29
C TYR A 99 2.92 9.34 -11.57
N ARG A 100 2.07 10.14 -12.21
CA ARG A 100 1.43 9.78 -13.46
C ARG A 100 2.07 10.54 -14.62
N ILE A 101 2.36 9.81 -15.70
CA ILE A 101 2.79 10.36 -17.00
C ILE A 101 1.78 9.96 -18.07
N GLY A 102 1.59 10.80 -19.10
CA GLY A 102 0.73 10.52 -20.24
C GLY A 102 0.29 11.80 -20.96
N ASN A 103 -0.67 11.68 -21.88
CA ASN A 103 -1.37 12.85 -22.41
C ASN A 103 -2.41 13.31 -21.37
N ILE A 104 -2.13 14.42 -20.69
CA ILE A 104 -2.86 14.85 -19.48
C ILE A 104 -3.60 16.18 -19.74
N PRO A 105 -4.74 16.17 -20.45
CA PRO A 105 -5.73 17.23 -20.30
C PRO A 105 -6.48 17.05 -18.97
N SER A 106 -7.30 18.02 -18.59
CA SER A 106 -8.12 18.10 -17.35
C SER A 106 -9.21 17.01 -17.18
N GLY A 107 -9.02 15.81 -17.73
CA GLY A 107 -10.00 14.72 -17.71
C GLY A 107 -9.69 13.59 -16.72
N PRO A 108 -10.01 12.31 -17.04
CA PRO A 108 -10.07 11.21 -16.06
C PRO A 108 -8.85 11.06 -15.14
N LYS A 109 -9.14 10.69 -13.90
CA LYS A 109 -8.15 10.56 -12.82
C LYS A 109 -7.46 9.19 -12.88
N SER A 110 -6.26 9.10 -12.32
CA SER A 110 -5.61 7.82 -12.06
C SER A 110 -5.70 7.50 -10.58
N THR A 111 -5.86 6.22 -10.24
CA THR A 111 -6.04 5.78 -8.85
C THR A 111 -5.04 4.71 -8.46
N VAL A 112 -4.71 4.68 -7.16
CA VAL A 112 -3.93 3.61 -6.54
C VAL A 112 -4.72 3.10 -5.34
N SER A 113 -5.02 1.80 -5.31
CA SER A 113 -5.74 1.13 -4.24
C SER A 113 -4.76 0.43 -3.31
N ILE A 114 -4.92 0.69 -2.02
CA ILE A 114 -3.99 0.25 -0.97
C ILE A 114 -4.79 -0.38 0.16
N ILE A 115 -4.29 -1.48 0.70
CA ILE A 115 -4.73 -2.01 1.99
C ILE A 115 -3.72 -1.58 3.05
N GLU A 116 -4.19 -0.88 4.08
CA GLU A 116 -3.39 -0.53 5.24
C GLU A 116 -3.59 -1.56 6.34
N PHE A 117 -2.50 -1.95 6.99
CA PHE A 117 -2.48 -2.83 8.15
C PHE A 117 -1.90 -2.11 9.36
N ASN A 118 -2.40 -2.44 10.54
CA ASN A 118 -1.73 -2.18 11.82
C ASN A 118 -0.60 -3.19 12.02
N ILE A 119 0.54 -2.72 12.53
CA ILE A 119 1.56 -3.60 13.11
C ILE A 119 1.19 -3.82 14.58
N VAL A 120 0.82 -5.04 14.94
CA VAL A 120 0.55 -5.41 16.34
C VAL A 120 1.80 -6.10 16.90
N PRO A 121 2.40 -5.59 17.99
CA PRO A 121 3.58 -6.19 18.62
C PRO A 121 3.40 -7.67 18.98
#